data_AF-C6M3I8-F1
#
_entry.id   AF-C6M3I8-F1
#
_cell.length_a   1.000
_cell.length_b   1.000
_cell.length_c   1.000
_cell.angle_alpha   90.00
_cell.angle_beta   90.00
_cell.angle_gamma   90.00
#
_symmetry.space_group_name_H-M   'P 1'
#
loop_
_entity.id
_entity.type
_entity.pdbx_description
1 polymer ?
#
loop_
_entity_poly.entity_id
_entity_poly.type
_entity_poly.pdbx_seq_one_letter_code
_entity_poly.pdbx_strand_id
1 'polypeptide(L)'
;MSNMSIEIFTFLGGGAVGAVISTSISAFVAYKTTQSNQNFQLEMEHQKHQREQIEKKLAERKRMLLEIHQLLSRISREFSSTGINIKREAQITAEQYDATYSEICTSCDLINAYCDLFFPDLSRDINRICGEMNMFWGTFKGYLYFLETQADQELKYSKMNELVTIANKINEYIRTAKYKLSSIMEKME
;
A
#
# COMPACT_ATOMS: atom_id res chain seq x y z
N MET A 1 50.64 -16.37 12.59
CA MET A 1 51.79 -16.25 13.51
C MET A 1 52.57 -15.00 13.14
N SER A 2 52.44 -13.95 13.95
CA SER A 2 53.51 -13.00 14.26
C SER A 2 53.16 -12.43 15.62
N ASN A 3 53.81 -12.99 16.63
CA ASN A 3 53.79 -12.50 18.00
C ASN A 3 54.34 -11.08 17.98
N MET A 4 53.58 -10.12 18.50
CA MET A 4 54.17 -8.89 19.00
C MET A 4 53.69 -8.69 20.43
N SER A 5 54.25 -9.53 21.30
CA SER A 5 54.31 -9.34 22.73
C SER A 5 54.90 -7.95 23.00
N ILE A 6 54.09 -7.06 23.56
CA ILE A 6 54.55 -5.80 24.14
C ILE A 6 55.38 -6.20 25.37
N GLU A 7 56.68 -6.39 25.18
CA GLU A 7 57.63 -6.52 26.28
C GLU A 7 57.75 -5.15 26.95
N ILE A 8 57.06 -5.01 28.09
CA ILE A 8 57.17 -3.85 28.96
C ILE A 8 58.53 -3.95 29.67
N PHE A 9 59.47 -3.11 29.22
CA PHE A 9 60.75 -2.89 29.88
C PHE A 9 60.53 -2.45 31.34
N THR A 10 60.77 -3.36 32.27
CA THR A 10 60.87 -3.06 33.70
C THR A 10 62.32 -2.68 34.02
N PHE A 11 62.66 -1.40 33.85
CA PHE A 11 63.91 -0.86 34.37
C PHE A 11 63.71 -0.43 35.82
N LEU A 12 64.28 -1.22 36.73
CA LEU A 12 64.35 -0.99 38.17
C LEU A 12 65.18 0.28 38.46
N GLY A 13 64.49 1.39 38.78
CA GLY A 13 65.14 2.62 39.26
C GLY A 13 64.31 3.89 39.04
N GLY A 14 63.10 3.99 39.61
CA GLY A 14 62.25 5.19 39.47
C GLY A 14 60.76 4.92 39.66
N GLY A 15 60.38 4.36 40.82
CA GLY A 15 59.10 3.70 41.08
C GLY A 15 57.80 4.54 41.00
N ALA A 16 57.85 5.83 40.68
CA ALA A 16 56.65 6.64 40.50
C ALA A 16 56.47 7.13 39.05
N VAL A 17 57.56 7.41 38.32
CA VAL A 17 57.50 8.09 37.02
C VAL A 17 57.14 7.12 35.90
N GLY A 18 57.64 5.88 35.92
CA GLY A 18 57.30 4.85 34.93
C GLY A 18 55.82 4.40 35.00
N ALA A 19 55.25 4.31 36.20
CA ALA A 19 53.84 3.96 36.41
C ALA A 19 52.89 5.09 35.99
N VAL A 20 53.27 6.35 36.22
CA VAL A 20 52.48 7.52 35.78
C VAL A 20 52.50 7.66 34.26
N ILE A 21 53.66 7.46 33.62
CA ILE A 21 53.77 7.51 32.15
C ILE A 21 52.95 6.37 31.51
N SER A 22 53.05 5.14 32.02
CA SER A 22 52.27 4.01 31.47
C SER A 22 50.76 4.20 31.66
N THR A 23 50.32 4.65 32.83
CA THR A 23 48.90 4.93 33.12
C THR A 23 48.35 6.03 32.22
N SER A 24 49.14 7.07 31.94
CA SER A 24 48.75 8.18 31.07
C SER A 24 48.56 7.73 29.61
N ILE A 25 49.45 6.87 29.10
CA ILE A 25 49.33 6.28 27.77
C ILE A 25 48.11 5.35 27.68
N SER A 26 47.92 4.48 28.67
CA SER A 26 46.75 3.60 28.73
C SER A 26 45.43 4.38 28.81
N ALA A 27 45.39 5.46 29.59
CA ALA A 27 44.22 6.33 29.69
C ALA A 27 43.92 7.05 28.36
N PHE A 28 44.95 7.52 27.64
CA PHE A 28 44.78 8.14 26.33
C PHE A 28 44.29 7.14 25.26
N VAL A 29 44.87 5.94 25.23
CA VAL A 29 44.43 4.86 24.33
C VAL A 29 42.99 4.46 24.66
N ALA A 30 42.67 4.23 25.94
CA ALA A 30 41.31 3.90 26.37
C ALA A 30 40.32 5.02 26.00
N TYR A 31 40.67 6.28 26.21
CA TYR A 31 39.83 7.42 25.82
C TYR A 31 39.55 7.46 24.31
N LYS A 32 40.60 7.32 23.48
CA LYS A 32 40.47 7.27 22.01
C LYS A 32 39.64 6.06 21.55
N THR A 33 39.86 4.88 22.14
CA THR A 33 39.08 3.68 21.84
C THR A 33 37.63 3.83 22.25
N THR A 34 37.33 4.34 23.46
CA THR A 34 35.96 4.58 23.93
C THR A 34 35.24 5.60 23.06
N GLN A 35 35.88 6.71 22.70
CA GLN A 35 35.30 7.70 21.80
C GLN A 35 35.02 7.11 20.42
N SER A 36 35.95 6.34 19.86
CA SER A 36 35.75 5.65 18.58
C SER A 36 34.61 4.64 18.65
N ASN A 37 34.50 3.89 19.75
CA ASN A 37 33.48 2.87 19.93
C ASN A 37 32.08 3.50 20.12
N GLN A 38 31.98 4.61 20.84
CA GLN A 38 30.74 5.39 20.98
C GLN A 38 30.28 5.96 19.64
N ASN A 39 31.19 6.57 18.87
CA ASN A 39 30.86 7.09 17.54
C ASN A 39 30.41 5.95 16.60
N PHE A 40 31.08 4.81 16.66
CA PHE A 40 30.69 3.63 15.87
C PHE A 40 29.32 3.08 16.28
N GLN A 41 29.01 3.03 17.58
CA GLN A 41 27.69 2.64 18.08
C GLN A 41 26.59 3.59 17.64
N LEU A 42 26.84 4.91 17.68
CA LEU A 42 25.90 5.92 17.20
C LEU A 42 25.63 5.78 15.71
N GLU A 43 26.67 5.57 14.90
CA GLU A 43 26.54 5.34 13.46
C GLU A 43 25.75 4.06 13.17
N MET A 44 26.03 2.97 13.89
CA MET A 44 25.27 1.72 13.74
C MET A 44 23.79 1.89 14.11
N GLU A 45 23.47 2.54 15.23
CA GLU A 45 22.09 2.81 15.62
C GLU A 45 21.39 3.71 14.62
N HIS A 46 22.09 4.71 14.08
CA HIS A 46 21.56 5.57 13.02
C HIS A 46 21.23 4.78 11.76
N GLN A 47 22.16 3.94 11.29
CA GLN A 47 21.93 3.07 10.13
C GLN A 47 20.80 2.07 10.36
N LYS A 48 20.73 1.48 11.56
CA LYS A 48 19.64 0.58 11.94
C LYS A 48 18.29 1.30 11.90
N HIS A 49 18.22 2.50 12.48
CA HIS A 49 16.99 3.29 12.48
C HIS A 49 16.57 3.69 11.05
N GLN A 50 17.52 4.06 10.19
CA GLN A 50 17.24 4.34 8.78
C GLN A 50 16.68 3.11 8.05
N ARG A 51 17.28 1.92 8.26
CA ARG A 51 16.78 0.67 7.68
C ARG A 51 15.37 0.35 8.16
N GLU A 52 15.11 0.46 9.47
CA GLU A 52 13.78 0.26 10.04
C GLU A 52 12.74 1.22 9.44
N GLN A 53 13.10 2.49 9.21
CA GLN A 53 12.19 3.44 8.56
C GLN A 53 11.89 3.06 7.10
N ILE A 54 12.90 2.59 6.36
CA ILE A 54 12.72 2.13 4.97
C ILE A 54 11.81 0.90 4.93
N GLU A 55 12.08 -0.09 5.79
CA GLU A 55 11.26 -1.31 5.89
C GLU A 55 9.82 -1.00 6.28
N LYS A 56 9.60 -0.10 7.24
CA LYS A 56 8.25 0.36 7.63
C LYS A 56 7.52 1.02 6.46
N LYS A 57 8.19 1.92 5.72
CA LYS A 57 7.59 2.58 4.54
C LYS A 57 7.28 1.57 3.44
N LEU A 58 8.13 0.58 3.23
CA LEU A 58 7.91 -0.48 2.24
C LEU A 58 6.73 -1.37 2.62
N ALA A 59 6.66 -1.81 3.88
CA ALA A 59 5.56 -2.61 4.40
C ALA A 59 4.22 -1.88 4.29
N GLU A 60 4.19 -0.59 4.63
CA GLU A 60 2.98 0.24 4.51
C GLU A 60 2.54 0.38 3.05
N ARG A 61 3.48 0.58 2.11
CA ARG A 61 3.17 0.61 0.67
C ARG A 61 2.59 -0.72 0.18
N LYS A 62 3.17 -1.85 0.58
CA LYS A 62 2.65 -3.19 0.23
C LYS A 62 1.25 -3.41 0.79
N ARG A 63 1.00 -2.96 2.03
CA ARG A 63 -0.33 -2.99 2.66
C ARG A 63 -1.36 -2.20 1.84
N MET A 64 -1.03 -0.97 1.44
CA MET A 64 -1.91 -0.12 0.63
C MET A 64 -2.19 -0.74 -0.74
N LEU A 65 -1.20 -1.33 -1.43
CA LEU A 65 -1.41 -2.01 -2.71
C LEU A 65 -2.39 -3.20 -2.58
N LEU A 66 -2.23 -4.01 -1.53
CA LEU A 66 -3.12 -5.12 -1.24
C LEU A 66 -4.56 -4.63 -0.97
N GLU A 67 -4.69 -3.56 -0.20
CA GLU A 67 -5.98 -2.94 0.11
C GLU A 67 -6.68 -2.42 -1.16
N ILE A 68 -5.96 -1.71 -2.03
CA ILE A 68 -6.49 -1.28 -3.34
C ILE A 68 -6.98 -2.50 -4.13
N HIS A 69 -6.19 -3.57 -4.20
CA HIS A 69 -6.57 -4.78 -4.94
C HIS A 69 -7.86 -5.41 -4.38
N GLN A 70 -8.02 -5.45 -3.06
CA GLN A 70 -9.23 -5.96 -2.40
C GLN A 70 -10.45 -5.09 -2.71
N LEU A 71 -10.32 -3.76 -2.60
CA LEU A 71 -11.39 -2.81 -2.90
C LEU A 71 -11.81 -2.90 -4.38
N LEU A 72 -10.86 -2.98 -5.32
CA LEU A 72 -11.15 -3.22 -6.73
C LEU A 72 -11.88 -4.54 -6.98
N SER A 73 -11.58 -5.58 -6.18
CA SER A 73 -12.29 -6.86 -6.26
C SER A 73 -13.74 -6.75 -5.75
N ARG A 74 -13.97 -5.95 -4.70
CA ARG A 74 -15.31 -5.63 -4.19
C ARG A 74 -16.13 -4.91 -5.27
N ILE A 75 -15.56 -3.88 -5.89
CA ILE A 75 -16.19 -3.11 -6.97
C ILE A 75 -16.53 -4.04 -8.15
N SER A 76 -15.57 -4.84 -8.63
CA SER A 76 -15.80 -5.77 -9.74
C SER A 76 -16.98 -6.72 -9.49
N ARG A 77 -17.11 -7.22 -8.26
CA ARG A 77 -18.24 -8.09 -7.88
C ARG A 77 -19.56 -7.34 -7.88
N GLU A 78 -19.59 -6.14 -7.31
CA GLU A 78 -20.79 -5.33 -7.17
C GLU A 78 -21.43 -4.99 -8.53
N PHE A 79 -20.59 -4.64 -9.51
CA PHE A 79 -21.01 -4.26 -10.87
C PHE A 79 -20.96 -5.42 -11.87
N SER A 80 -20.84 -6.67 -11.41
CA SER A 80 -20.83 -7.84 -12.31
C SER A 80 -22.23 -8.24 -12.77
N SER A 81 -22.32 -8.99 -13.87
CA SER A 81 -23.57 -9.63 -14.32
C SER A 81 -24.18 -10.53 -13.23
N THR A 82 -23.34 -11.22 -12.46
CA THR A 82 -23.79 -11.99 -11.29
C THR A 82 -24.37 -11.07 -10.21
N GLY A 83 -23.71 -9.94 -9.93
CA GLY A 83 -24.20 -8.93 -8.99
C GLY A 83 -25.55 -8.35 -9.41
N ILE A 84 -25.76 -8.10 -10.71
CA ILE A 84 -27.04 -7.67 -11.26
C ILE A 84 -28.13 -8.72 -10.99
N ASN A 85 -27.86 -9.99 -11.29
CA ASN A 85 -28.84 -11.07 -11.10
C ASN A 85 -29.22 -11.23 -9.63
N ILE A 86 -28.24 -11.21 -8.71
CA ILE A 86 -28.50 -11.28 -7.26
C ILE A 86 -29.42 -10.13 -6.83
N LYS A 87 -29.13 -8.89 -7.25
CA LYS A 87 -29.94 -7.71 -6.91
C LYS A 87 -31.37 -7.81 -7.46
N ARG A 88 -31.51 -8.34 -8.67
CA ARG A 88 -32.81 -8.60 -9.30
C ARG A 88 -33.62 -9.63 -8.52
N GLU A 89 -33.01 -10.75 -8.17
CA GLU A 89 -33.67 -11.83 -7.40
C GLU A 89 -34.03 -11.37 -5.98
N ALA A 90 -33.20 -10.54 -5.37
CA ALA A 90 -33.47 -9.92 -4.07
C ALA A 90 -34.50 -8.78 -4.12
N GLN A 91 -34.95 -8.38 -5.32
CA GLN A 91 -35.94 -7.31 -5.53
C GLN A 91 -35.58 -6.00 -4.80
N ILE A 92 -34.31 -5.60 -4.87
CA ILE A 92 -33.85 -4.40 -4.16
C ILE A 92 -34.55 -3.13 -4.66
N THR A 93 -34.84 -2.21 -3.75
CA THR A 93 -35.39 -0.90 -4.10
C THR A 93 -34.30 0.05 -4.59
N ALA A 94 -34.71 1.13 -5.27
CA ALA A 94 -33.78 2.18 -5.66
C ALA A 94 -33.05 2.81 -4.46
N GLU A 95 -33.73 2.95 -3.31
CA GLU A 95 -33.15 3.48 -2.08
C GLU A 95 -32.09 2.55 -1.49
N GLN A 96 -32.37 1.24 -1.42
CA GLN A 96 -31.39 0.24 -0.97
C GLN A 96 -30.16 0.22 -1.90
N TYR A 97 -30.39 0.40 -3.20
CA TYR A 97 -29.31 0.49 -4.17
C TYR A 97 -28.49 1.77 -4.01
N ASP A 98 -29.11 2.92 -3.75
CA ASP A 98 -28.42 4.19 -3.50
C ASP A 98 -27.53 4.10 -2.25
N ALA A 99 -28.01 3.46 -1.17
CA ALA A 99 -27.21 3.21 0.03
C ALA A 99 -25.98 2.34 -0.25
N THR A 100 -26.20 1.21 -0.96
CA THR A 100 -25.10 0.31 -1.36
C THR A 100 -24.08 1.03 -2.25
N TYR A 101 -24.56 1.84 -3.19
CA TYR A 101 -23.70 2.61 -4.09
C TYR A 101 -22.85 3.64 -3.33
N SER A 102 -23.41 4.31 -2.32
CA SER A 102 -22.68 5.27 -1.48
C SER A 102 -21.49 4.63 -0.74
N GLU A 103 -21.65 3.41 -0.21
CA GLU A 103 -20.55 2.67 0.42
C GLU A 103 -19.45 2.31 -0.59
N ILE A 104 -19.85 2.03 -1.82
CA ILE A 104 -18.94 1.69 -2.90
C ILE A 104 -18.19 2.94 -3.39
N CYS A 105 -18.83 4.12 -3.40
CA CYS A 105 -18.14 5.40 -3.60
C CYS A 105 -17.07 5.63 -2.54
N THR A 106 -17.35 5.34 -1.27
CA THR A 106 -16.35 5.43 -0.18
C THR A 106 -15.14 4.53 -0.46
N SER A 107 -15.37 3.34 -1.04
CA SER A 107 -14.29 2.44 -1.46
C SER A 107 -13.44 3.05 -2.57
N CYS A 108 -14.06 3.72 -3.55
CA CYS A 108 -13.36 4.46 -4.60
C CYS A 108 -12.58 5.66 -4.07
N ASP A 109 -13.14 6.42 -3.14
CA ASP A 109 -12.47 7.57 -2.53
C ASP A 109 -11.20 7.16 -1.81
N LEU A 110 -11.25 6.03 -1.09
CA LEU A 110 -10.08 5.46 -0.43
C LEU A 110 -9.01 4.99 -1.44
N ILE A 111 -9.43 4.34 -2.54
CA ILE A 111 -8.50 3.97 -3.62
C ILE A 111 -7.85 5.22 -4.20
N ASN A 112 -8.64 6.25 -4.53
CA ASN A 112 -8.14 7.52 -5.08
C ASN A 112 -7.15 8.18 -4.12
N ALA A 113 -7.45 8.23 -2.82
CA ALA A 113 -6.52 8.75 -1.82
C ALA A 113 -5.17 8.02 -1.84
N TYR A 114 -5.18 6.68 -1.90
CA TYR A 114 -3.93 5.92 -2.02
C TYR A 114 -3.21 6.16 -3.34
N CYS A 115 -3.94 6.19 -4.47
CA CYS A 115 -3.35 6.43 -5.77
C CYS A 115 -2.74 7.83 -5.88
N ASP A 116 -3.46 8.88 -5.48
CA ASP A 116 -2.99 10.26 -5.60
C ASP A 116 -1.79 10.55 -4.70
N LEU A 117 -1.71 9.93 -3.52
CA LEU A 117 -0.62 10.13 -2.58
C LEU A 117 0.61 9.24 -2.85
N PHE A 118 0.39 8.01 -3.32
CA PHE A 118 1.45 6.99 -3.35
C PHE A 118 1.66 6.31 -4.71
N PHE A 119 0.63 6.27 -5.57
CA PHE A 119 0.65 5.53 -6.84
C PHE A 119 -0.02 6.33 -7.98
N PRO A 120 0.47 7.54 -8.33
CA PRO A 120 -0.23 8.47 -9.22
C PRO A 120 -0.44 7.91 -10.64
N ASP A 121 0.39 6.96 -11.06
CA ASP A 121 0.27 6.27 -12.34
C ASP A 121 -1.06 5.49 -12.48
N LEU A 122 -1.71 5.14 -11.36
CA LEU A 122 -2.98 4.43 -11.32
C LEU A 122 -4.19 5.38 -11.32
N SER A 123 -4.05 6.63 -10.90
CA SER A 123 -5.18 7.55 -10.66
C SER A 123 -6.07 7.70 -11.91
N ARG A 124 -5.48 7.71 -13.11
CA ARG A 124 -6.25 7.77 -14.36
C ARG A 124 -7.12 6.54 -14.57
N ASP A 125 -6.61 5.34 -14.27
CA ASP A 125 -7.40 4.11 -14.42
C ASP A 125 -8.52 4.06 -13.40
N ILE A 126 -8.26 4.46 -12.15
CA ILE A 126 -9.27 4.50 -11.08
C ILE A 126 -10.39 5.50 -11.42
N ASN A 127 -10.04 6.70 -11.89
CA ASN A 127 -11.03 7.69 -12.32
C ASN A 127 -11.93 7.16 -13.44
N ARG A 128 -11.36 6.37 -14.38
CA ARG A 128 -12.14 5.75 -15.44
C ARG A 128 -13.11 4.69 -14.92
N ILE A 129 -12.67 3.87 -13.94
CA ILE A 129 -13.53 2.91 -13.26
C ILE A 129 -14.70 3.63 -12.57
N CYS A 130 -14.42 4.69 -11.81
CA CYS A 130 -15.43 5.50 -11.13
C CYS A 130 -16.44 6.12 -12.11
N GLY A 131 -15.97 6.60 -13.26
CA GLY A 131 -16.83 7.12 -14.32
C GLY A 131 -17.84 6.08 -14.83
N GLU A 132 -17.37 4.87 -15.17
CA GLU A 132 -18.27 3.80 -15.61
C GLU A 132 -19.20 3.30 -14.50
N MET A 133 -18.76 3.32 -13.23
CA MET A 133 -19.62 3.00 -12.09
C MET A 133 -20.80 3.97 -11.97
N ASN A 134 -20.57 5.27 -12.15
CA ASN A 134 -21.64 6.28 -12.15
C ASN A 134 -22.65 6.02 -13.27
N MET A 135 -22.16 5.67 -14.46
CA MET A 135 -23.02 5.32 -15.59
C MET A 135 -23.85 4.08 -15.27
N PHE A 136 -23.22 3.03 -14.72
CA PHE A 136 -23.91 1.83 -14.31
C PHE A 136 -25.02 2.13 -13.31
N TRP A 137 -24.71 2.91 -12.27
CA TRP A 137 -25.66 3.27 -11.22
C TRP A 137 -26.91 3.95 -11.79
N GLY A 138 -26.72 4.95 -12.66
CA GLY A 138 -27.82 5.64 -13.32
C GLY A 138 -28.65 4.70 -14.19
N THR A 139 -28.01 3.84 -14.98
CA THR A 139 -28.70 2.86 -15.83
C THR A 139 -29.46 1.82 -15.00
N PHE A 140 -28.91 1.38 -13.87
CA PHE A 140 -29.55 0.38 -13.01
C PHE A 140 -30.78 0.95 -12.30
N LYS A 141 -30.72 2.20 -11.84
CA LYS A 141 -31.91 2.89 -11.31
C LYS A 141 -33.01 3.05 -12.34
N GLY A 142 -32.65 3.43 -13.57
CA GLY A 142 -33.60 3.48 -14.68
C GLY A 142 -34.24 2.11 -14.92
N TYR A 143 -33.43 1.04 -14.87
CA TYR A 143 -33.92 -0.32 -14.99
C TYR A 143 -34.87 -0.73 -13.85
N LEU A 144 -34.58 -0.39 -12.59
CA LEU A 144 -35.50 -0.62 -11.46
C LEU A 144 -36.84 0.10 -11.65
N TYR A 145 -36.81 1.36 -12.07
CA TYR A 145 -38.03 2.12 -12.38
C TYR A 145 -38.89 1.41 -13.43
N PHE A 146 -38.28 0.90 -14.50
CA PHE A 146 -39.02 0.19 -15.56
C PHE A 146 -39.59 -1.17 -15.12
N LEU A 147 -39.00 -1.81 -14.10
CA LEU A 147 -39.59 -3.01 -13.50
C LEU A 147 -40.90 -2.68 -12.78
N GLU A 148 -40.95 -1.56 -12.06
CA GLU A 148 -42.14 -1.10 -11.34
C GLU A 148 -43.26 -0.65 -12.30
N THR A 149 -42.93 0.07 -13.36
CA THR A 149 -43.95 0.68 -14.26
C THR A 149 -44.52 -0.26 -15.33
N GLN A 150 -44.29 -1.57 -15.24
CA GLN A 150 -44.68 -2.55 -16.26
C GLN A 150 -44.27 -2.14 -17.69
N ALA A 151 -43.09 -1.52 -17.85
CA ALA A 151 -42.58 -1.14 -19.16
C ALA A 151 -42.46 -2.35 -20.10
N ASP A 152 -42.49 -2.07 -21.40
CA ASP A 152 -42.38 -3.09 -22.44
C ASP A 152 -41.11 -3.94 -22.31
N GLN A 153 -41.21 -5.22 -22.70
CA GLN A 153 -40.15 -6.21 -22.55
C GLN A 153 -38.91 -5.85 -23.38
N GLU A 154 -39.08 -5.22 -24.54
CA GLU A 154 -37.96 -4.81 -25.39
C GLU A 154 -37.11 -3.74 -24.68
N LEU A 155 -37.76 -2.76 -24.03
CA LEU A 155 -37.08 -1.71 -23.28
C LEU A 155 -36.31 -2.27 -22.08
N LYS A 156 -36.91 -3.22 -21.34
CA LYS A 156 -36.25 -3.91 -20.22
C LYS A 156 -35.03 -4.70 -20.68
N TYR A 157 -35.14 -5.41 -21.81
CA TYR A 157 -34.03 -6.17 -22.38
C TYR A 157 -32.89 -5.25 -22.85
N SER A 158 -33.23 -4.14 -23.53
CA SER A 158 -32.27 -3.14 -23.97
C SER A 158 -31.47 -2.55 -22.80
N LYS A 159 -32.15 -2.17 -21.71
CA LYS A 159 -31.49 -1.65 -20.50
C LYS A 159 -30.62 -2.68 -19.80
N MET A 160 -31.04 -3.94 -19.77
CA MET A 160 -30.21 -5.02 -19.25
C MET A 160 -28.93 -5.22 -20.07
N ASN A 161 -29.02 -5.15 -21.40
CA ASN A 161 -27.84 -5.24 -22.27
C ASN A 161 -26.88 -4.05 -22.06
N GLU A 162 -27.42 -2.84 -21.89
CA GLU A 162 -26.65 -1.65 -21.54
C GLU A 162 -25.89 -1.85 -20.22
N LEU A 163 -26.55 -2.36 -19.18
CA LEU A 163 -25.93 -2.70 -17.90
C LEU A 163 -24.80 -3.70 -18.03
N VAL A 164 -25.02 -4.80 -18.76
CA VAL A 164 -23.99 -5.81 -19.01
C VAL A 164 -22.80 -5.22 -19.77
N THR A 165 -23.06 -4.31 -20.72
CA THR A 165 -21.99 -3.63 -21.47
C THR A 165 -21.13 -2.77 -20.56
N ILE A 166 -21.76 -1.99 -19.68
CA ILE A 166 -21.04 -1.14 -18.72
C ILE A 166 -20.29 -2.01 -17.69
N ALA A 167 -20.92 -3.08 -17.18
CA ALA A 167 -20.28 -4.06 -16.29
C ALA A 167 -18.99 -4.62 -16.87
N ASN A 168 -19.00 -4.98 -18.16
CA ASN A 168 -17.82 -5.51 -18.85
C ASN A 168 -16.71 -4.46 -18.93
N LYS A 169 -17.03 -3.20 -19.25
CA LYS A 169 -16.04 -2.11 -19.25
C LYS A 169 -15.42 -1.89 -17.88
N ILE A 170 -16.24 -1.86 -16.82
CA ILE A 170 -15.75 -1.74 -15.44
C ILE A 170 -14.75 -2.87 -15.15
N ASN A 171 -15.10 -4.11 -15.46
CA ASN A 171 -14.24 -5.27 -15.23
C ASN A 171 -12.94 -5.23 -16.06
N GLU A 172 -13.00 -4.76 -17.31
CA GLU A 172 -11.80 -4.57 -18.13
C GLU A 172 -10.86 -3.53 -17.52
N TYR A 173 -11.39 -2.37 -17.10
CA TYR A 173 -10.56 -1.33 -16.48
C TYR A 173 -10.00 -1.79 -15.12
N ILE A 174 -10.78 -2.51 -14.32
CA ILE A 174 -10.30 -3.10 -13.07
C ILE A 174 -9.18 -4.11 -13.35
N ARG A 175 -9.31 -4.95 -14.37
CA ARG A 175 -8.26 -5.91 -14.75
C ARG A 175 -6.98 -5.20 -15.15
N THR A 176 -7.08 -4.12 -15.94
CA THR A 176 -5.92 -3.29 -16.31
C THR A 176 -5.27 -2.63 -15.09
N ALA A 177 -6.07 -2.06 -14.18
CA ALA A 177 -5.56 -1.45 -12.95
C ALA A 177 -4.85 -2.48 -12.05
N LYS A 178 -5.43 -3.68 -11.89
CA LYS A 178 -4.82 -4.79 -11.15
C LYS A 178 -3.51 -5.27 -11.76
N TYR A 179 -3.42 -5.35 -13.09
CA TYR A 179 -2.17 -5.70 -13.75
C TYR A 179 -1.06 -4.68 -13.45
N LYS A 180 -1.39 -3.38 -13.50
CA LYS A 180 -0.45 -2.31 -13.13
C LYS A 180 -0.05 -2.38 -11.65
N LEU A 181 -1.00 -2.64 -10.75
CA LEU A 181 -0.74 -2.87 -9.32
C LEU A 181 0.26 -4.01 -9.10
N SER A 182 0.08 -5.15 -9.78
CA SER A 182 1.02 -6.28 -9.71
C SER A 182 2.42 -5.89 -10.17
N SER A 183 2.54 -5.15 -11.29
CA SER A 183 3.84 -4.67 -11.77
C SER A 183 4.51 -3.69 -10.80
N ILE A 184 3.73 -2.85 -10.11
CA ILE A 184 4.26 -1.97 -9.06
C ILE A 184 4.76 -2.80 -7.88
N MET A 185 4.01 -3.84 -7.49
CA MET A 185 4.37 -4.72 -6.38
C MET A 185 5.65 -5.50 -6.66
N GLU A 186 5.84 -6.03 -7.88
CA GLU A 186 7.06 -6.70 -8.31
C GLU A 186 8.29 -5.79 -8.24
N LYS A 187 8.14 -4.50 -8.55
CA LYS A 187 9.24 -3.51 -8.44
C LYS A 187 9.59 -3.14 -6.99
N MET A 188 8.78 -3.57 -6.01
CA MET A 188 9.01 -3.37 -4.58
C MET A 188 9.64 -4.61 -3.90
N GLU A 189 9.94 -5.66 -4.67
CA GLU A 189 10.76 -6.81 -4.25
C GLU A 189 12.23 -6.56 -4.62
#